data_AF-A0A5B0QGT8-F1
#
_entry.id   AF-A0A5B0QGT8-F1
#
_cell.length_a   1.000
_cell.length_b   1.000
_cell.length_c   1.000
_cell.angle_alpha   90.00
_cell.angle_beta   90.00
_cell.angle_gamma   90.00
#
_symmetry.space_group_name_H-M   'P 1'
#
loop_
_entity.id
_entity.type
_entity.pdbx_description
1 polymer ?
#
loop_
_entity_poly.entity_id
_entity_poly.type
_entity_poly.pdbx_seq_one_letter_code
_entity_poly.pdbx_strand_id
1 'polypeptide(L)'
;MGVGPRSLTIALFRNDLRLHDNPILTHSHLATVKEGDAVRRNKVSEYVLPLYVFDERQIELSGLEGYRQHGGPARTEVCGFWRTGSHRLNFLCQSVYELKHQLKKSGSDLLVRFGVVEATTLKIIEELQRNGFSVDHVYMAKEVAFEEVGTEKRLAKLLGELAHKVPLTLFHSRSLVHPDDLPFTINKTPDVYTPFRSKVESLPADQLCRPLLPLPEKLQPFPALPETILKAAPEPGYSGSLCEGQGFDEVFARLVKPLLSNPDIPHHPNEVKTQDYKPDPRSAFPYQGGESEALRRLDDYFFKGNQPPVRSYKTTRNGLLGHQYSTKFSPFLAFGCISPRKIIHSLWDHEAKFGSNKDTYWVLFEILWRDYFIFISQKFVVNFSWIHRSENHRH
;
A
#
# COMPACT_ATOMS: atom_id res chain seq x y z
N MET A 1 -23.83 34.62 -10.40
CA MET A 1 -23.73 33.35 -11.15
C MET A 1 -23.23 32.31 -10.16
N GLY A 2 -24.08 31.37 -9.74
CA GLY A 2 -23.72 30.38 -8.73
C GLY A 2 -22.64 29.45 -9.29
N VAL A 3 -21.44 29.48 -8.72
CA VAL A 3 -20.40 28.50 -9.03
C VAL A 3 -20.94 27.15 -8.57
N GLY A 4 -21.10 26.20 -9.49
CA GLY A 4 -21.52 24.83 -9.15
C GLY A 4 -20.53 24.17 -8.18
N PRO A 5 -20.88 23.02 -7.57
CA PRO A 5 -20.00 22.37 -6.61
C PRO A 5 -18.67 21.98 -7.28
N ARG A 6 -17.56 22.18 -6.56
CA ARG A 6 -16.20 21.87 -7.02
C ARG A 6 -16.00 20.36 -7.08
N SER A 7 -15.61 19.82 -8.22
CA SER A 7 -15.47 18.36 -8.41
C SER A 7 -14.20 17.82 -7.77
N LEU A 8 -14.28 16.66 -7.13
CA LEU A 8 -13.17 16.06 -6.39
C LEU A 8 -13.15 14.53 -6.52
N THR A 9 -11.98 13.96 -6.76
CA THR A 9 -11.73 12.50 -6.63
C THR A 9 -10.92 12.21 -5.39
N ILE A 10 -11.33 11.24 -4.56
CA ILE A 10 -10.52 10.76 -3.44
C ILE A 10 -9.63 9.62 -3.92
N ALA A 11 -8.33 9.78 -3.75
CA ALA A 11 -7.32 8.75 -3.99
C ALA A 11 -6.93 8.09 -2.65
N LEU A 12 -7.57 6.97 -2.31
CA LEU A 12 -7.40 6.29 -1.02
C LEU A 12 -6.24 5.29 -1.07
N PHE A 13 -5.13 5.65 -0.45
CA PHE A 13 -3.91 4.84 -0.37
C PHE A 13 -3.94 3.82 0.76
N ARG A 14 -3.26 2.68 0.52
CA ARG A 14 -3.08 1.56 1.46
C ARG A 14 -1.67 1.00 1.35
N ASN A 15 -1.51 -0.18 0.73
CA ASN A 15 -0.23 -0.85 0.52
C ASN A 15 0.33 -0.60 -0.90
N ASP A 16 0.21 0.65 -1.33
CA ASP A 16 0.58 1.19 -2.64
C ASP A 16 1.20 2.59 -2.50
N LEU A 17 2.06 2.74 -1.49
CA LEU A 17 2.68 4.01 -1.07
C LEU A 17 3.79 4.49 -2.00
N ARG A 18 3.43 4.82 -3.25
CA ARG A 18 4.33 5.30 -4.31
C ARG A 18 3.62 6.17 -5.34
N LEU A 19 4.38 6.97 -6.08
CA LEU A 19 3.95 7.70 -7.27
C LEU A 19 4.11 6.87 -8.54
N HIS A 20 5.26 6.20 -8.74
CA HIS A 20 5.50 5.46 -9.97
C HIS A 20 4.54 4.29 -10.12
N ASP A 21 4.11 4.03 -11.35
CA ASP A 21 3.31 2.85 -11.68
C ASP A 21 2.09 2.67 -10.74
N ASN A 22 1.44 3.79 -10.39
CA ASN A 22 0.33 3.82 -9.45
C ASN A 22 -0.99 4.09 -10.20
N PRO A 23 -1.86 3.08 -10.36
CA PRO A 23 -3.12 3.26 -11.10
C PRO A 23 -4.08 4.24 -10.43
N ILE A 24 -4.10 4.37 -9.10
CA ILE A 24 -4.96 5.35 -8.42
C ILE A 24 -4.60 6.77 -8.89
N LEU A 25 -3.30 7.08 -8.90
CA LEU A 25 -2.83 8.39 -9.33
C LEU A 25 -2.99 8.57 -10.84
N THR A 26 -2.56 7.61 -11.65
CA THR A 26 -2.71 7.66 -13.11
C THR A 26 -4.17 7.90 -13.53
N HIS A 27 -5.12 7.14 -13.00
CA HIS A 27 -6.54 7.26 -13.37
C HIS A 27 -7.22 8.50 -12.79
N SER A 28 -6.79 9.02 -11.64
CA SER A 28 -7.34 10.26 -11.09
C SER A 28 -6.86 11.52 -11.81
N HIS A 29 -5.74 11.43 -12.54
CA HIS A 29 -5.07 12.57 -13.16
C HIS A 29 -5.17 12.63 -14.68
N LEU A 30 -5.35 11.49 -15.35
CA LEU A 30 -5.37 11.40 -16.81
C LEU A 30 -6.77 11.02 -17.33
N ALA A 31 -7.25 11.77 -18.32
CA ALA A 31 -8.56 11.54 -18.93
C ALA A 31 -8.61 10.26 -19.79
N THR A 32 -7.46 9.78 -20.27
CA THR A 32 -7.36 8.54 -21.06
C THR A 32 -6.10 7.80 -20.64
N VAL A 33 -6.27 6.53 -20.27
CA VAL A 33 -5.18 5.65 -19.81
C VAL A 33 -5.26 4.35 -20.60
N LYS A 34 -4.14 3.95 -21.20
CA LYS A 34 -3.98 2.63 -21.80
C LYS A 34 -3.38 1.69 -20.77
N GLU A 35 -4.02 0.54 -20.57
CA GLU A 35 -3.54 -0.50 -19.68
C GLU A 35 -3.73 -1.87 -20.34
N GLY A 36 -2.62 -2.48 -20.76
CA GLY A 36 -2.66 -3.62 -21.68
C GLY A 36 -3.37 -3.21 -22.98
N ASP A 37 -4.33 -4.01 -23.41
CA ASP A 37 -5.15 -3.75 -24.60
C ASP A 37 -6.34 -2.83 -24.32
N ALA A 38 -6.64 -2.54 -23.05
CA ALA A 38 -7.76 -1.70 -22.67
C ALA A 38 -7.39 -0.20 -22.71
N VAL A 39 -8.32 0.63 -23.21
CA VAL A 39 -8.26 2.08 -23.07
C VAL A 39 -9.40 2.51 -22.15
N ARG A 40 -9.05 3.05 -20.99
CA ARG A 40 -10.01 3.59 -20.01
C ARG A 40 -10.09 5.10 -20.16
N ARG A 41 -11.32 5.62 -20.21
CA ARG A 41 -11.61 7.06 -20.15
C ARG A 41 -12.08 7.40 -18.75
N ASN A 42 -11.45 8.39 -18.14
CA ASN A 42 -11.75 8.83 -16.77
C ASN A 42 -12.32 10.25 -16.80
N LYS A 43 -13.30 10.54 -15.93
CA LYS A 43 -13.67 11.92 -15.60
C LYS A 43 -12.60 12.44 -14.64
N VAL A 44 -11.78 13.37 -15.11
CA VAL A 44 -10.76 14.02 -14.26
C VAL A 44 -11.44 15.15 -13.49
N SER A 45 -11.49 15.01 -12.18
CA SER A 45 -12.00 16.03 -11.26
C SER A 45 -11.09 17.24 -11.22
N GLU A 46 -11.65 18.40 -10.85
CA GLU A 46 -10.90 19.64 -10.64
C GLU A 46 -9.85 19.49 -9.53
N TYR A 47 -10.15 18.68 -8.50
CA TYR A 47 -9.25 18.37 -7.40
C TYR A 47 -9.08 16.87 -7.22
N VAL A 48 -7.90 16.47 -6.73
CA VAL A 48 -7.66 15.12 -6.22
C VAL A 48 -7.25 15.22 -4.76
N LEU A 49 -7.89 14.44 -3.90
CA LEU A 49 -7.57 14.32 -2.48
C LEU A 49 -6.92 12.95 -2.21
N PRO A 50 -5.58 12.85 -2.23
CA PRO A 50 -4.89 11.70 -1.66
C PRO A 50 -5.20 11.59 -0.17
N LEU A 51 -5.64 10.41 0.27
CA LEU A 51 -6.00 10.10 1.64
C LEU A 51 -5.31 8.82 2.08
N TYR A 52 -4.69 8.84 3.26
CA TYR A 52 -4.20 7.65 3.96
C TYR A 52 -4.80 7.60 5.36
N VAL A 53 -5.33 6.44 5.77
CA VAL A 53 -5.87 6.24 7.11
C VAL A 53 -5.07 5.14 7.81
N PHE A 54 -4.44 5.48 8.94
CA PHE A 54 -3.90 4.49 9.86
C PHE A 54 -5.06 3.74 10.52
N ASP A 55 -5.28 2.52 10.03
CA ASP A 55 -6.41 1.69 10.43
C ASP A 55 -6.23 1.16 11.86
N GLU A 56 -7.14 1.53 12.76
CA GLU A 56 -7.09 1.12 14.17
C GLU A 56 -7.16 -0.39 14.39
N ARG A 57 -7.64 -1.15 13.39
CA ARG A 57 -7.70 -2.61 13.43
C ARG A 57 -6.33 -3.25 13.20
N GLN A 58 -5.39 -2.51 12.58
CA GLN A 58 -4.05 -2.98 12.24
C GLN A 58 -2.95 -2.31 13.04
N ILE A 59 -3.18 -1.09 13.50
CA ILE A 59 -2.21 -0.22 14.14
C ILE A 59 -2.73 0.16 15.52
N GLU A 60 -1.87 0.04 16.53
CA GLU A 60 -2.21 0.44 17.88
C GLU A 60 -2.21 1.96 18.00
N LEU A 61 -3.38 2.55 18.26
CA LEU A 61 -3.61 4.00 18.24
C LEU A 61 -3.77 4.62 19.63
N SER A 62 -3.77 3.84 20.72
CA SER A 62 -3.89 4.37 22.09
C SER A 62 -2.74 5.29 22.50
N GLY A 63 -1.64 5.30 21.75
CA GLY A 63 -0.56 6.29 21.91
C GLY A 63 -0.93 7.71 21.45
N LEU A 64 -2.01 7.87 20.68
CA LEU A 64 -2.59 9.15 20.33
C LEU A 64 -3.41 9.67 21.52
N GLU A 65 -3.06 10.86 21.99
CA GLU A 65 -3.65 11.43 23.21
C GLU A 65 -5.17 11.50 23.09
N GLY A 66 -5.85 10.88 24.06
CA GLY A 66 -7.28 10.82 24.18
C GLY A 66 -8.00 9.94 23.15
N TYR A 67 -7.34 9.38 22.15
CA TYR A 67 -7.98 8.46 21.20
C TYR A 67 -8.59 7.24 21.89
N ARG A 68 -9.87 6.93 21.64
CA ARG A 68 -10.53 5.69 22.11
C ARG A 68 -10.75 4.76 20.93
N GLN A 69 -10.03 3.65 20.87
CA GLN A 69 -10.27 2.62 19.86
C GLN A 69 -11.68 2.06 19.99
N HIS A 70 -12.40 1.92 18.86
CA HIS A 70 -13.73 1.33 18.88
C HIS A 70 -13.68 -0.21 19.02
N GLY A 71 -12.68 -0.85 18.43
CA GLY A 71 -12.51 -2.31 18.42
C GLY A 71 -11.62 -2.89 19.51
N GLY A 72 -11.15 -2.08 20.46
CA GLY A 72 -10.11 -2.45 21.42
C GLY A 72 -8.70 -2.45 20.82
N PRO A 73 -7.69 -2.96 21.55
CA PRO A 73 -6.29 -2.95 21.12
C PRO A 73 -6.08 -3.71 19.82
N ALA A 74 -5.15 -3.25 18.98
CA ALA A 74 -4.83 -3.87 17.69
C ALA A 74 -4.02 -5.17 17.89
N ARG A 75 -4.67 -6.23 18.38
CA ARG A 75 -4.08 -7.54 18.69
C ARG A 75 -4.58 -8.63 17.74
N THR A 76 -3.73 -9.61 17.43
CA THR A 76 -4.13 -10.81 16.69
C THR A 76 -5.15 -11.58 17.51
N GLU A 77 -6.23 -12.04 16.89
CA GLU A 77 -7.33 -12.73 17.56
C GLU A 77 -6.88 -14.00 18.31
N VAL A 78 -6.03 -14.81 17.69
CA VAL A 78 -5.64 -16.12 18.23
C VAL A 78 -4.54 -16.02 19.28
N CYS A 79 -3.42 -15.35 18.97
CA CYS A 79 -2.23 -15.35 19.82
C CYS A 79 -2.09 -14.10 20.69
N GLY A 80 -2.95 -13.09 20.51
CA GLY A 80 -2.87 -11.84 21.25
C GLY A 80 -1.62 -10.99 21.00
N PHE A 81 -0.87 -11.19 19.91
CA PHE A 81 0.28 -10.34 19.56
C PHE A 81 -0.15 -9.02 18.95
N TRP A 82 0.66 -7.97 18.99
CA TRP A 82 0.41 -6.75 18.25
C TRP A 82 0.26 -7.05 16.75
N ARG A 83 -0.85 -6.60 16.16
CA ARG A 83 -1.12 -6.69 14.70
C ARG A 83 -0.02 -6.03 13.90
N THR A 84 0.61 -4.98 14.43
CA THR A 84 1.78 -4.31 13.87
C THR A 84 2.83 -4.03 14.94
N GLY A 85 3.97 -4.73 14.87
CA GLY A 85 5.13 -4.49 15.74
C GLY A 85 5.92 -3.23 15.38
N SER A 86 6.80 -2.78 16.28
CA SER A 86 7.50 -1.49 16.23
C SER A 86 8.33 -1.29 14.95
N HIS A 87 9.03 -2.32 14.47
CA HIS A 87 9.82 -2.22 13.24
C HIS A 87 8.95 -1.99 12.00
N ARG A 88 7.82 -2.69 11.90
CA ARG A 88 6.89 -2.54 10.79
C ARG A 88 6.17 -1.19 10.86
N LEU A 89 5.79 -0.76 12.06
CA LEU A 89 5.22 0.57 12.30
C LEU A 89 6.19 1.69 11.87
N ASN A 90 7.46 1.60 12.24
CA ASN A 90 8.48 2.57 11.85
C ASN A 90 8.58 2.69 10.32
N PHE A 91 8.74 1.54 9.64
CA PHE A 91 8.83 1.50 8.18
C PHE A 91 7.56 2.05 7.51
N LEU A 92 6.38 1.72 8.03
CA LEU A 92 5.12 2.22 7.51
C LEU A 92 5.00 3.74 7.67
N CYS A 93 5.27 4.29 8.85
CA CYS A 93 5.22 5.72 9.09
C CYS A 93 6.21 6.47 8.18
N GLN A 94 7.45 5.97 8.04
CA GLN A 94 8.41 6.53 7.08
C GLN A 94 7.85 6.53 5.65
N SER A 95 7.23 5.43 5.22
CA SER A 95 6.68 5.30 3.87
C SER A 95 5.51 6.25 3.61
N VAL A 96 4.60 6.42 4.58
CA VAL A 96 3.44 7.33 4.45
C VAL A 96 3.89 8.79 4.36
N TYR A 97 4.84 9.20 5.21
CA TYR A 97 5.32 10.58 5.23
C TYR A 97 6.27 10.90 4.07
N GLU A 98 6.99 9.90 3.54
CA GLU A 98 7.75 10.04 2.29
C GLU A 98 6.80 10.21 1.09
N LEU A 99 5.71 9.43 1.02
CA LEU A 99 4.65 9.64 0.01
C LEU A 99 4.05 11.05 0.11
N LYS A 100 3.71 11.52 1.33
CA LYS A 100 3.22 12.89 1.56
C LYS A 100 4.19 13.93 1.00
N HIS A 101 5.49 13.75 1.26
CA HIS A 101 6.53 14.65 0.76
C HIS A 101 6.66 14.62 -0.78
N GLN A 102 6.59 13.46 -1.43
CA GLN A 102 6.64 13.36 -2.89
C GLN A 102 5.41 13.98 -3.56
N LEU A 103 4.21 13.79 -2.98
CA LEU A 103 2.99 14.42 -3.47
C LEU A 103 3.06 15.95 -3.36
N LYS A 104 3.59 16.49 -2.26
CA LYS A 104 3.86 17.93 -2.10
C LYS A 104 4.79 18.48 -3.17
N LYS A 105 5.89 17.77 -3.46
CA LYS A 105 6.81 18.14 -4.55
C LYS A 105 6.15 18.18 -5.93
N SER A 106 5.11 17.37 -6.13
CA SER A 106 4.39 17.25 -7.40
C SER A 106 3.14 18.16 -7.48
N GLY A 107 2.98 19.11 -6.54
CA GLY A 107 1.89 20.09 -6.52
C GLY A 107 0.57 19.61 -5.89
N SER A 108 0.60 18.49 -5.15
CA SER A 108 -0.53 17.94 -4.40
C SER A 108 -0.20 17.90 -2.89
N ASP A 109 -0.86 17.04 -2.12
CA ASP A 109 -0.52 16.70 -0.73
C ASP A 109 -1.17 15.35 -0.35
N LEU A 110 -0.91 14.83 0.85
CA LEU A 110 -1.57 13.64 1.42
C LEU A 110 -2.30 14.01 2.71
N LEU A 111 -3.60 13.74 2.74
CA LEU A 111 -4.39 13.80 3.96
C LEU A 111 -4.14 12.54 4.79
N VAL A 112 -3.53 12.68 5.97
CA VAL A 112 -3.26 11.55 6.87
C VAL A 112 -4.28 11.56 8.00
N ARG A 113 -4.99 10.45 8.23
CA ARG A 113 -5.99 10.31 9.29
C ARG A 113 -5.81 9.00 10.05
N PHE A 114 -6.54 8.86 11.15
CA PHE A 114 -6.44 7.73 12.09
C PHE A 114 -7.85 7.24 12.40
N GLY A 115 -8.04 5.91 12.39
CA GLY A 115 -9.29 5.27 12.75
C GLY A 115 -9.76 4.25 11.73
N VAL A 116 -11.06 3.94 11.72
CA VAL A 116 -11.60 2.96 10.77
C VAL A 116 -11.69 3.57 9.38
N VAL A 117 -11.04 2.95 8.39
CA VAL A 117 -10.90 3.45 7.01
C VAL A 117 -12.24 3.88 6.42
N GLU A 118 -13.25 3.02 6.52
CA GLU A 118 -14.56 3.22 5.92
C GLU A 118 -15.29 4.40 6.58
N ALA A 119 -15.35 4.43 7.91
CA ALA A 119 -16.02 5.50 8.66
C ALA A 119 -15.32 6.86 8.46
N THR A 120 -13.99 6.87 8.47
CA THR A 120 -13.18 8.07 8.27
C THR A 120 -13.38 8.65 6.86
N THR A 121 -13.38 7.79 5.85
CA THR A 121 -13.59 8.20 4.45
C THR A 121 -14.98 8.81 4.27
N LEU A 122 -16.02 8.19 4.84
CA LEU A 122 -17.40 8.70 4.79
C LEU A 122 -17.53 10.07 5.45
N LYS A 123 -16.98 10.23 6.66
CA LYS A 123 -16.99 11.52 7.36
C LYS A 123 -16.32 12.63 6.54
N ILE A 124 -15.17 12.32 5.91
CA ILE A 124 -14.48 13.27 5.02
C ILE A 124 -15.36 13.65 3.83
N ILE A 125 -16.01 12.67 3.18
CA ILE A 125 -16.90 12.93 2.05
C ILE A 125 -18.06 13.86 2.45
N GLU A 126 -18.71 13.57 3.57
CA GLU A 126 -19.83 14.39 4.04
C GLU A 126 -19.38 15.81 4.39
N GLU A 127 -18.23 15.98 5.05
CA GLU A 127 -17.67 17.29 5.35
C GLU A 127 -17.31 18.06 4.08
N LEU A 128 -16.71 17.41 3.09
CA LEU A 128 -16.43 18.02 1.78
C LEU A 128 -17.73 18.48 1.09
N GLN A 129 -18.77 17.65 1.13
CA GLN A 129 -20.08 17.96 0.55
C GLN A 129 -20.76 19.14 1.24
N ARG A 130 -20.72 19.20 2.58
CA ARG A 130 -21.19 20.37 3.36
C ARG A 130 -20.45 21.66 2.99
N ASN A 131 -19.21 21.56 2.53
CA ASN A 131 -18.35 22.68 2.17
C ASN A 131 -18.24 22.91 0.64
N GLY A 132 -19.26 22.48 -0.12
CA GLY A 132 -19.43 22.84 -1.53
C GLY A 132 -18.57 22.04 -2.52
N PHE A 133 -18.03 20.89 -2.11
CA PHE A 133 -17.44 19.93 -3.05
C PHE A 133 -18.46 18.87 -3.48
N SER A 134 -18.30 18.37 -4.70
CA SER A 134 -18.94 17.13 -5.16
C SER A 134 -17.85 16.07 -5.28
N VAL A 135 -17.97 14.99 -4.51
CA VAL A 135 -17.05 13.86 -4.60
C VAL A 135 -17.51 12.96 -5.75
N ASP A 136 -16.80 13.03 -6.87
CA ASP A 136 -17.12 12.31 -8.09
C ASP A 136 -16.78 10.82 -8.00
N HIS A 137 -15.70 10.47 -7.29
CA HIS A 137 -15.20 9.10 -7.25
C HIS A 137 -14.28 8.84 -6.05
N VAL A 138 -14.25 7.60 -5.56
CA VAL A 138 -13.20 7.06 -4.69
C VAL A 138 -12.39 6.01 -5.44
N TYR A 139 -11.09 6.23 -5.61
CA TYR A 139 -10.16 5.27 -6.19
C TYR A 139 -9.32 4.62 -5.09
N MET A 140 -9.14 3.30 -5.18
CA MET A 140 -8.49 2.50 -4.13
C MET A 140 -7.80 1.28 -4.76
N ALA A 141 -6.73 0.77 -4.15
CA ALA A 141 -6.10 -0.46 -4.60
C ALA A 141 -6.93 -1.68 -4.19
N LYS A 142 -7.02 -2.67 -5.09
CA LYS A 142 -7.63 -3.97 -4.84
C LYS A 142 -6.67 -4.85 -4.02
N GLU A 143 -7.17 -5.37 -2.91
CA GLU A 143 -6.52 -6.39 -2.09
C GLU A 143 -7.21 -7.75 -2.23
N VAL A 144 -6.54 -8.80 -1.78
CA VAL A 144 -7.01 -10.20 -1.94
C VAL A 144 -7.32 -10.91 -0.63
N ALA A 145 -6.80 -10.40 0.50
CA ALA A 145 -6.98 -11.01 1.82
C ALA A 145 -8.31 -10.62 2.47
N PHE A 146 -8.78 -11.45 3.40
CA PHE A 146 -10.15 -11.42 3.93
C PHE A 146 -10.54 -10.09 4.58
N GLU A 147 -9.71 -9.56 5.48
CA GLU A 147 -9.99 -8.33 6.23
C GLU A 147 -10.04 -7.12 5.29
N GLU A 148 -9.11 -7.08 4.33
CA GLU A 148 -8.98 -6.04 3.33
C GLU A 148 -10.15 -6.05 2.33
N VAL A 149 -10.54 -7.23 1.85
CA VAL A 149 -11.74 -7.39 1.01
C VAL A 149 -13.01 -7.03 1.77
N GLY A 150 -13.07 -7.33 3.08
CA GLY A 150 -14.16 -6.90 3.94
C GLY A 150 -14.25 -5.36 4.02
N THR A 151 -13.10 -4.69 4.10
CA THR A 151 -13.01 -3.22 4.11
C THR A 151 -13.51 -2.61 2.80
N GLU A 152 -13.09 -3.16 1.66
CA GLU A 152 -13.58 -2.74 0.35
C GLU A 152 -15.10 -2.88 0.21
N LYS A 153 -15.65 -4.02 0.65
CA LYS A 153 -17.10 -4.28 0.58
C LYS A 153 -17.90 -3.34 1.47
N ARG A 154 -17.44 -3.09 2.69
CA ARG A 154 -18.08 -2.14 3.62
C ARG A 154 -18.02 -0.71 3.10
N LEU A 155 -16.87 -0.28 2.58
CA LEU A 155 -16.73 1.03 1.96
C LEU A 155 -17.65 1.17 0.74
N ALA A 156 -17.66 0.20 -0.17
CA ALA A 156 -18.54 0.21 -1.34
C ALA A 156 -20.02 0.33 -0.95
N LYS A 157 -20.46 -0.42 0.08
CA LYS A 157 -21.81 -0.34 0.61
C LYS A 157 -22.13 1.07 1.12
N LEU A 158 -21.29 1.59 2.01
CA LEU A 158 -21.51 2.91 2.63
C LEU A 158 -21.52 4.04 1.58
N LEU A 159 -20.61 4.01 0.60
CA LEU A 159 -20.59 4.99 -0.49
C LEU A 159 -21.83 4.94 -1.38
N GLY A 160 -22.43 3.75 -1.55
CA GLY A 160 -23.69 3.55 -2.28
C GLY A 160 -24.94 3.98 -1.52
N GLU A 161 -24.86 4.12 -0.19
CA GLU A 161 -25.93 4.59 0.69
C GLU A 161 -25.94 6.14 0.84
N LEU A 162 -24.85 6.82 0.46
CA LEU A 162 -24.81 8.29 0.40
C LEU A 162 -25.86 8.84 -0.58
N ALA A 163 -26.46 9.98 -0.22
CA ALA A 163 -27.49 10.63 -1.04
C ALA A 163 -27.05 10.90 -2.50
N HIS A 164 -25.79 11.31 -2.68
CA HIS A 164 -25.20 11.56 -4.01
C HIS A 164 -24.53 10.35 -4.65
N LYS A 165 -24.52 9.17 -4.00
CA LYS A 165 -23.89 7.91 -4.42
C LYS A 165 -22.49 8.10 -5.00
N VAL A 166 -21.46 7.81 -4.23
CA VAL A 166 -20.08 7.97 -4.70
C VAL A 166 -19.57 6.63 -5.27
N PRO A 167 -19.19 6.54 -6.55
CA PRO A 167 -18.65 5.31 -7.10
C PRO A 167 -17.27 4.98 -6.51
N LEU A 168 -17.02 3.69 -6.29
CA LEU A 168 -15.72 3.14 -5.90
C LEU A 168 -15.12 2.36 -7.07
N THR A 169 -13.87 2.65 -7.43
CA THR A 169 -13.10 1.81 -8.37
C THR A 169 -11.88 1.24 -7.69
N LEU A 170 -11.72 -0.07 -7.85
CA LEU A 170 -10.62 -0.86 -7.32
C LEU A 170 -9.63 -1.17 -8.43
N PHE A 171 -8.34 -0.93 -8.20
CA PHE A 171 -7.27 -1.17 -9.17
C PHE A 171 -6.34 -2.30 -8.72
N HIS A 172 -6.03 -3.23 -9.63
CA HIS A 172 -5.02 -4.26 -9.38
C HIS A 172 -3.62 -3.66 -9.57
N SER A 173 -2.86 -3.57 -8.49
CA SER A 173 -1.50 -2.97 -8.52
C SER A 173 -0.45 -3.79 -7.77
N ARG A 174 -0.87 -4.92 -7.17
CA ARG A 174 -0.03 -5.74 -6.29
C ARG A 174 0.81 -6.74 -7.05
N SER A 175 0.25 -7.48 -8.01
CA SER A 175 0.95 -8.52 -8.77
C SER A 175 1.80 -7.94 -9.90
N LEU A 176 2.81 -8.70 -10.35
CA LEU A 176 3.56 -8.43 -11.58
C LEU A 176 2.64 -8.60 -12.80
N VAL A 177 2.04 -9.79 -12.90
CA VAL A 177 1.13 -10.14 -13.98
C VAL A 177 -0.24 -9.57 -13.64
N HIS A 178 -0.84 -8.82 -14.55
CA HIS A 178 -2.18 -8.29 -14.31
C HIS A 178 -3.18 -9.45 -14.33
N PRO A 179 -4.20 -9.50 -13.43
CA PRO A 179 -5.16 -10.61 -13.39
C PRO A 179 -5.85 -10.91 -14.72
N ASP A 180 -6.13 -9.86 -15.51
CA ASP A 180 -6.77 -9.99 -16.84
C ASP A 180 -5.85 -10.62 -17.90
N ASP A 181 -4.54 -10.67 -17.67
CA ASP A 181 -3.56 -11.27 -18.59
C ASP A 181 -3.25 -12.73 -18.23
N LEU A 182 -3.81 -13.24 -17.13
CA LEU A 182 -3.56 -14.63 -16.73
C LEU A 182 -4.13 -15.60 -17.78
N PRO A 183 -3.39 -16.67 -18.15
CA PRO A 183 -3.87 -17.69 -19.09
C PRO A 183 -4.91 -18.65 -18.45
N PHE A 184 -5.47 -18.26 -17.31
CA PHE A 184 -6.49 -18.98 -16.56
C PHE A 184 -7.25 -17.98 -15.69
N THR A 185 -8.50 -18.30 -15.35
CA THR A 185 -9.24 -17.54 -14.36
C THR A 185 -8.68 -17.77 -12.96
N ILE A 186 -8.88 -16.83 -12.04
CA ILE A 186 -8.38 -16.92 -10.65
C ILE A 186 -8.78 -18.24 -9.96
N ASN A 187 -10.01 -18.72 -10.16
CA ASN A 187 -10.49 -19.97 -9.58
C ASN A 187 -9.75 -21.21 -10.12
N LYS A 188 -9.10 -21.08 -11.29
CA LYS A 188 -8.29 -22.11 -11.95
C LYS A 188 -6.78 -21.90 -11.75
N THR A 189 -6.37 -21.03 -10.81
CA THR A 189 -4.96 -20.91 -10.41
C THR A 189 -4.45 -22.29 -9.99
N PRO A 190 -3.35 -22.80 -10.58
CA PRO A 190 -2.81 -24.11 -10.24
C PRO A 190 -2.46 -24.22 -8.75
N ASP A 191 -2.65 -25.39 -8.14
CA ASP A 191 -2.36 -25.63 -6.71
C ASP A 191 -0.88 -25.89 -6.41
N VAL A 192 -0.06 -25.97 -7.47
CA VAL A 192 1.39 -26.12 -7.39
C VAL A 192 2.03 -24.99 -8.19
N TYR A 193 3.11 -24.44 -7.63
CA TYR A 193 3.82 -23.30 -8.22
C TYR A 193 4.40 -23.60 -9.61
N THR A 194 4.99 -24.78 -9.83
CA THR A 194 5.65 -25.09 -11.11
C THR A 194 4.69 -24.99 -12.30
N PRO A 195 3.49 -25.61 -12.30
CA PRO A 195 2.48 -25.39 -13.34
C PRO A 195 2.01 -23.94 -13.48
N PHE A 196 1.88 -23.19 -12.37
CA PHE A 196 1.54 -21.75 -12.42
C PHE A 196 2.62 -20.98 -13.19
N ARG A 197 3.88 -21.11 -12.78
CA ARG A 197 5.02 -20.44 -13.39
C ARG A 197 5.13 -20.79 -14.88
N SER A 198 5.10 -22.07 -15.24
CA SER A 198 5.20 -22.50 -16.64
C SER A 198 4.15 -21.85 -17.54
N LYS A 199 2.92 -21.68 -17.05
CA LYS A 199 1.85 -21.00 -17.80
C LYS A 199 2.09 -19.49 -17.89
N VAL A 200 2.47 -18.86 -16.79
CA VAL A 200 2.71 -17.40 -16.74
C VAL A 200 3.93 -16.99 -17.57
N GLU A 201 5.03 -17.75 -17.51
CA GLU A 201 6.23 -17.50 -18.32
C GLU A 201 6.02 -17.71 -19.83
N SER A 202 4.92 -18.39 -20.22
CA SER A 202 4.56 -18.55 -21.64
C SER A 202 3.84 -17.33 -22.23
N LEU A 203 3.50 -16.35 -21.40
CA LEU A 203 2.87 -15.12 -21.84
C LEU A 203 3.83 -14.27 -22.70
N PRO A 204 3.30 -13.51 -23.67
CA PRO A 204 4.02 -12.40 -24.29
C PRO A 204 4.62 -11.46 -23.24
N ALA A 205 5.78 -10.86 -23.53
CA ALA A 205 6.50 -10.05 -22.55
C ALA A 205 5.68 -8.87 -22.00
N ASP A 206 4.85 -8.25 -22.85
CA ASP A 206 3.94 -7.14 -22.51
C ASP A 206 2.70 -7.56 -21.72
N GLN A 207 2.42 -8.86 -21.63
CA GLN A 207 1.39 -9.45 -20.75
C GLN A 207 2.00 -10.01 -19.46
N LEU A 208 3.22 -10.58 -19.54
CA LEU A 208 3.99 -10.99 -18.37
C LEU A 208 4.29 -9.79 -17.47
N CYS A 209 4.68 -8.66 -18.06
CA CYS A 209 4.92 -7.41 -17.35
C CYS A 209 4.50 -6.24 -18.25
N ARG A 210 3.28 -5.75 -18.03
CA ARG A 210 2.74 -4.57 -18.72
C ARG A 210 3.70 -3.36 -18.64
N PRO A 211 3.66 -2.44 -19.61
CA PRO A 211 4.33 -1.15 -19.50
C PRO A 211 3.95 -0.43 -18.20
N LEU A 212 4.90 0.34 -17.66
CA LEU A 212 4.65 1.17 -16.48
C LEU A 212 3.58 2.23 -16.77
N LEU A 213 2.71 2.47 -15.81
CA LEU A 213 1.68 3.49 -15.95
C LEU A 213 2.29 4.91 -15.94
N PRO A 214 1.83 5.81 -16.83
CA PRO A 214 2.30 7.18 -16.84
C PRO A 214 1.73 7.97 -15.67
N LEU A 215 2.42 9.05 -15.30
CA LEU A 215 1.93 10.06 -14.36
C LEU A 215 2.28 11.44 -14.95
N PRO A 216 1.37 12.43 -14.96
CA PRO A 216 1.71 13.76 -15.45
C PRO A 216 2.73 14.43 -14.51
N GLU A 217 3.60 15.28 -15.07
CA GLU A 217 4.60 16.03 -14.30
C GLU A 217 3.95 16.95 -13.24
N LYS A 218 2.76 17.47 -13.53
CA LYS A 218 1.96 18.27 -12.61
C LYS A 218 0.68 17.54 -12.26
N LEU A 219 0.47 17.30 -10.98
CA LEU A 219 -0.73 16.66 -10.47
C LEU A 219 -1.91 17.66 -10.42
N GLN A 220 -3.11 17.11 -10.31
CA GLN A 220 -4.30 17.88 -10.03
C GLN A 220 -4.15 18.47 -8.62
N PRO A 221 -4.62 19.71 -8.41
CA PRO A 221 -4.39 20.40 -7.16
C PRO A 221 -5.03 19.64 -5.99
N PHE A 222 -4.33 19.67 -4.86
CA PHE A 222 -4.93 19.29 -3.58
C PHE A 222 -6.00 20.34 -3.20
N PRO A 223 -7.20 19.92 -2.75
CA PRO A 223 -8.27 20.85 -2.42
C PRO A 223 -7.93 21.67 -1.17
N ALA A 224 -8.39 22.93 -1.14
CA ALA A 224 -8.45 23.68 0.11
C ALA A 224 -9.48 23.03 1.05
N LEU A 225 -9.00 22.33 2.06
CA LEU A 225 -9.85 21.58 2.99
C LEU A 225 -10.51 22.52 4.01
N PRO A 226 -11.77 22.26 4.40
CA PRO A 226 -12.43 23.00 5.45
C PRO A 226 -11.73 22.79 6.80
N GLU A 227 -11.82 23.79 7.67
CA GLU A 227 -11.29 23.73 9.04
C GLU A 227 -11.89 22.57 9.84
N THR A 228 -13.12 22.18 9.55
CA THR A 228 -13.77 21.01 10.15
C THR A 228 -13.10 19.69 9.79
N ILE A 229 -12.34 19.61 8.68
CA ILE A 229 -11.50 18.47 8.31
C ILE A 229 -10.09 18.63 8.88
N LEU A 230 -9.49 19.83 8.81
CA LEU A 230 -8.10 20.08 9.23
C LEU A 230 -7.94 20.05 10.75
N LYS A 231 -8.88 20.65 11.46
CA LYS A 231 -9.01 20.63 12.93
C LYS A 231 -10.04 19.58 13.38
N ALA A 232 -10.48 18.70 12.46
CA ALA A 232 -11.23 17.51 12.84
C ALA A 232 -10.34 16.75 13.82
N ALA A 233 -10.80 16.66 15.05
CA ALA A 233 -10.08 15.83 15.96
C ALA A 233 -10.32 14.34 15.57
N PRO A 234 -9.43 13.39 15.90
CA PRO A 234 -9.61 11.94 15.68
C PRO A 234 -10.54 11.26 16.73
N GLU A 235 -11.68 10.70 16.32
CA GLU A 235 -12.71 10.17 17.25
C GLU A 235 -12.33 8.87 17.98
N PRO A 236 -12.95 8.57 19.14
CA PRO A 236 -13.48 9.46 20.16
C PRO A 236 -12.42 9.72 21.24
N GLY A 237 -11.92 10.95 21.29
CA GLY A 237 -11.23 11.54 22.44
C GLY A 237 -9.90 12.25 22.13
N TYR A 238 -9.53 12.36 20.85
CA TYR A 238 -8.98 13.58 20.26
C TYR A 238 -7.56 14.09 20.65
N SER A 239 -6.63 13.92 19.71
CA SER A 239 -5.26 14.46 19.75
C SER A 239 -5.00 15.73 18.91
N GLY A 240 -6.02 16.39 18.35
CA GLY A 240 -5.87 17.73 17.75
C GLY A 240 -4.91 17.82 16.54
N SER A 241 -4.09 18.89 16.49
CA SER A 241 -3.18 19.33 15.39
C SER A 241 -2.14 18.33 14.87
N LEU A 242 -2.18 17.05 15.26
CA LEU A 242 -1.16 16.05 14.88
C LEU A 242 -1.06 15.81 13.37
N CYS A 243 -2.14 15.98 12.60
CA CYS A 243 -2.15 15.54 11.20
C CYS A 243 -1.59 16.57 10.22
N GLU A 244 -1.87 17.86 10.45
CA GLU A 244 -1.57 18.94 9.49
C GLU A 244 -0.28 19.72 9.83
N GLY A 245 0.27 19.52 11.03
CA GLY A 245 1.46 20.23 11.50
C GLY A 245 2.60 19.35 12.02
N GLN A 246 2.38 18.03 12.18
CA GLN A 246 3.43 17.13 12.68
C GLN A 246 3.98 16.22 11.59
N GLY A 247 5.27 15.93 11.71
CA GLY A 247 6.00 15.08 10.79
C GLY A 247 5.96 13.62 11.22
N PHE A 248 6.82 12.84 10.55
CA PHE A 248 7.03 11.44 10.84
C PHE A 248 7.40 11.19 12.32
N ASP A 249 8.33 11.98 12.87
CA ASP A 249 8.92 11.73 14.19
C ASP A 249 7.88 11.81 15.31
N GLU A 250 7.02 12.83 15.31
CA GLU A 250 6.02 13.00 16.37
C GLU A 250 4.93 11.93 16.30
N VAL A 251 4.46 11.59 15.09
CA VAL A 251 3.44 10.55 14.92
C VAL A 251 3.99 9.18 15.28
N PHE A 252 5.19 8.84 14.81
CA PHE A 252 5.81 7.57 15.15
C PHE A 252 6.08 7.43 16.65
N ALA A 253 6.62 8.46 17.31
CA ALA A 253 6.88 8.46 18.74
C ALA A 253 5.61 8.17 19.57
N ARG A 254 4.46 8.73 19.15
CA ARG A 254 3.17 8.44 19.78
C ARG A 254 2.73 7.00 19.54
N LEU A 255 2.71 6.57 18.28
CA LEU A 255 2.19 5.25 17.91
C LEU A 255 3.06 4.10 18.45
N VAL A 256 4.37 4.28 18.58
CA VAL A 256 5.29 3.22 19.05
C VAL A 256 5.26 3.05 20.58
N LYS A 257 4.92 4.11 21.32
CA LYS A 257 4.89 4.11 22.80
C LYS A 257 4.11 2.94 23.42
N PRO A 258 2.85 2.63 23.03
CA PRO A 258 2.12 1.51 23.60
C PRO A 258 2.79 0.15 23.33
N LEU A 259 3.46 -0.01 22.19
CA LEU A 259 4.14 -1.26 21.80
C LEU A 259 5.39 -1.49 22.66
N LEU A 260 6.17 -0.44 22.93
CA LEU A 260 7.35 -0.51 23.78
C LEU A 260 6.99 -0.64 25.26
N SER A 261 5.88 -0.02 25.68
CA SER A 261 5.39 -0.10 27.05
C SER A 261 4.82 -1.48 27.40
N ASN A 262 4.29 -2.19 26.40
CA ASN A 262 3.69 -3.51 26.55
C ASN A 262 4.10 -4.45 25.39
N PRO A 263 5.37 -4.91 25.36
CA PRO A 263 5.89 -5.72 24.26
C PRO A 263 5.30 -7.14 24.24
N ASP A 264 5.15 -7.72 23.04
CA ASP A 264 4.64 -9.09 22.86
C ASP A 264 5.53 -10.17 23.48
N ILE A 265 6.85 -9.94 23.42
CA ILE A 265 7.86 -10.80 24.02
C ILE A 265 8.47 -10.01 25.17
N PRO A 266 8.30 -10.45 26.43
CA PRO A 266 8.89 -9.76 27.55
C PRO A 266 10.41 -9.79 27.42
N HIS A 267 11.01 -8.60 27.53
CA HIS A 267 12.44 -8.44 27.71
C HIS A 267 12.92 -9.20 28.95
N HIS A 268 14.21 -9.56 28.99
CA HIS A 268 14.79 -10.21 30.17
C HIS A 268 14.47 -9.36 31.42
N PRO A 269 14.19 -9.94 32.60
CA PRO A 269 13.74 -9.15 33.77
C PRO A 269 14.67 -8.00 34.19
N ASN A 270 15.95 -8.06 33.77
CA ASN A 270 16.99 -7.07 34.04
C ASN A 270 17.25 -6.12 32.87
N GLU A 271 16.58 -6.29 31.73
CA GLU A 271 16.66 -5.36 30.61
C GLU A 271 15.83 -4.12 30.92
N VAL A 272 16.50 -2.96 30.84
CA VAL A 272 15.85 -1.66 30.97
C VAL A 272 14.74 -1.58 29.91
N LYS A 273 13.50 -1.31 30.33
CA LYS A 273 12.42 -0.98 29.40
C LYS A 273 12.84 0.26 28.62
N THR A 274 13.37 0.08 27.41
CA THR A 274 13.75 1.20 26.56
C THR A 274 12.47 1.88 26.11
N GLN A 275 12.31 3.15 26.49
CA GLN A 275 11.16 3.95 26.06
C GLN A 275 11.28 4.40 24.60
N ASP A 276 12.49 4.30 24.03
CA ASP A 276 12.80 4.76 22.68
C ASP A 276 13.02 3.60 21.71
N TYR A 277 12.46 3.72 20.51
CA TYR A 277 12.71 2.80 19.43
C TYR A 277 14.12 3.01 18.86
N LYS A 278 14.94 1.95 18.83
CA LYS A 278 16.27 1.97 18.24
C LYS A 278 16.50 0.77 17.31
N PRO A 279 16.74 0.99 16.01
CA PRO A 279 17.18 -0.07 15.11
C PRO A 279 18.51 -0.69 15.55
N ASP A 280 18.65 -2.00 15.43
CA ASP A 280 19.91 -2.70 15.70
C ASP A 280 20.90 -2.46 14.55
N PRO A 281 22.15 -2.01 14.82
CA PRO A 281 23.15 -1.77 13.77
C PRO A 281 23.54 -3.03 12.99
N ARG A 282 23.26 -4.23 13.52
CA ARG A 282 23.51 -5.53 12.84
C ARG A 282 22.42 -5.88 11.84
N SER A 283 21.36 -5.07 11.71
CA SER A 283 20.26 -5.35 10.80
C SER A 283 20.74 -5.59 9.36
N ALA A 284 20.25 -6.68 8.76
CA ALA A 284 20.44 -6.95 7.33
C ALA A 284 19.56 -6.03 6.43
N PHE A 285 18.71 -5.20 7.06
CA PHE A 285 17.84 -4.22 6.43
C PHE A 285 18.05 -2.84 7.11
N PRO A 286 19.06 -2.07 6.66
CA PRO A 286 19.34 -0.73 7.20
C PRO A 286 18.50 0.37 6.53
N TYR A 287 17.59 0.01 5.63
CA TYR A 287 16.87 0.95 4.78
C TYR A 287 15.66 1.56 5.50
N GLN A 288 15.33 2.78 5.12
CA GLN A 288 14.12 3.48 5.55
C GLN A 288 12.92 3.10 4.69
N GLY A 289 11.71 3.34 5.17
CA GLY A 289 10.49 3.26 4.37
C GLY A 289 10.40 4.40 3.34
N GLY A 290 9.63 4.17 2.28
CA GLY A 290 9.38 5.16 1.22
C GLY A 290 9.84 4.72 -0.18
N GLU A 291 9.28 5.37 -1.19
CA GLU A 291 9.54 5.10 -2.60
C GLU A 291 10.97 5.49 -2.99
N SER A 292 11.45 6.66 -2.55
CA SER A 292 12.80 7.13 -2.88
C SER A 292 13.88 6.14 -2.44
N GLU A 293 13.77 5.61 -1.22
CA GLU A 293 14.71 4.64 -0.68
C GLU A 293 14.59 3.28 -1.41
N ALA A 294 13.37 2.89 -1.79
CA ALA A 294 13.13 1.69 -2.60
C ALA A 294 13.84 1.77 -3.96
N LEU A 295 13.71 2.91 -4.66
CA LEU A 295 14.33 3.16 -5.95
C LEU A 295 15.86 3.30 -5.83
N ARG A 296 16.36 3.94 -4.77
CA ARG A 296 17.79 4.00 -4.47
C ARG A 296 18.37 2.61 -4.25
N ARG A 297 17.65 1.75 -3.51
CA ARG A 297 18.06 0.36 -3.28
C ARG A 297 18.00 -0.47 -4.56
N LEU A 298 17.00 -0.25 -5.42
CA LEU A 298 16.94 -0.87 -6.74
C LEU A 298 18.19 -0.54 -7.56
N ASP A 299 18.54 0.74 -7.65
CA ASP A 299 19.73 1.21 -8.38
C ASP A 299 21.03 0.66 -7.80
N ASP A 300 21.20 0.76 -6.47
CA ASP A 300 22.36 0.22 -5.76
C ASP A 300 22.55 -1.29 -6.01
N TYR A 301 21.46 -2.05 -6.13
CA TYR A 301 21.53 -3.50 -6.28
C TYR A 301 21.66 -3.95 -7.75
N PHE A 302 21.08 -3.20 -8.68
CA PHE A 302 21.03 -3.57 -10.09
C PHE A 302 22.12 -2.90 -10.93
N PHE A 303 22.58 -1.69 -10.61
CA PHE A 303 23.42 -0.92 -11.54
C PHE A 303 24.76 -0.45 -10.96
N LYS A 304 24.95 -0.50 -9.64
CA LYS A 304 26.16 0.03 -9.01
C LYS A 304 27.39 -0.84 -9.24
N GLY A 305 28.43 -0.21 -9.78
CA GLY A 305 29.74 -0.83 -10.05
C GLY A 305 29.77 -1.67 -11.32
N ASN A 306 30.94 -2.26 -11.61
CA ASN A 306 31.15 -3.06 -12.84
C ASN A 306 30.54 -4.47 -12.76
N GLN A 307 30.26 -4.95 -11.55
CA GLN A 307 29.60 -6.24 -11.30
C GLN A 307 28.50 -6.02 -10.26
N PRO A 308 27.32 -5.51 -10.67
CA PRO A 308 26.23 -5.25 -9.73
C PRO A 308 25.77 -6.51 -9.00
N PRO A 309 25.38 -6.44 -7.71
CA PRO A 309 25.04 -7.61 -6.90
C PRO A 309 23.97 -8.54 -7.48
N VAL A 310 23.02 -8.01 -8.26
CA VAL A 310 21.97 -8.83 -8.91
C VAL A 310 22.54 -9.94 -9.80
N ARG A 311 23.75 -9.77 -10.35
CA ARG A 311 24.40 -10.73 -11.25
C ARG A 311 24.82 -12.03 -10.58
N SER A 312 24.80 -12.07 -9.24
CA SER A 312 25.08 -13.25 -8.43
C SER A 312 23.91 -13.62 -7.50
N TYR A 313 22.71 -13.09 -7.76
CA TYR A 313 21.54 -13.25 -6.88
C TYR A 313 21.20 -14.71 -6.55
N LYS A 314 21.15 -15.60 -7.54
CA LYS A 314 20.81 -17.01 -7.31
C LYS A 314 21.88 -17.69 -6.45
N THR A 315 23.14 -17.35 -6.67
CA THR A 315 24.26 -17.86 -5.88
C THR A 315 24.21 -17.34 -4.43
N THR A 316 23.89 -16.05 -4.22
CA THR A 316 23.99 -15.41 -2.90
C THR A 316 22.72 -15.44 -2.07
N ARG A 317 21.53 -15.70 -2.65
CA ARG A 317 20.23 -15.52 -1.98
C ARG A 317 20.04 -16.29 -0.67
N ASN A 318 20.81 -17.37 -0.45
CA ASN A 318 20.78 -18.16 0.79
C ASN A 318 21.75 -17.65 1.88
N GLY A 319 22.47 -16.56 1.62
CA GLY A 319 23.29 -15.89 2.63
C GLY A 319 22.46 -15.30 3.76
N LEU A 320 23.09 -15.10 4.92
CA LEU A 320 22.43 -14.58 6.13
C LEU A 320 23.06 -13.28 6.65
N LEU A 321 24.24 -12.90 6.14
CA LEU A 321 25.01 -11.75 6.62
C LEU A 321 25.23 -10.72 5.52
N GLY A 322 25.15 -9.44 5.92
CA GLY A 322 25.32 -8.30 5.02
C GLY A 322 24.07 -7.96 4.21
N HIS A 323 24.17 -6.96 3.35
CA HIS A 323 23.00 -6.39 2.67
C HIS A 323 22.84 -6.89 1.24
N GLN A 324 23.94 -7.35 0.61
CA GLN A 324 24.01 -7.66 -0.82
C GLN A 324 23.66 -9.11 -1.18
N TYR A 325 23.50 -10.00 -0.20
CA TYR A 325 23.20 -11.41 -0.51
C TYR A 325 21.83 -11.61 -1.19
N SER A 326 20.91 -10.64 -1.06
CA SER A 326 19.60 -10.62 -1.73
C SER A 326 19.14 -9.19 -1.98
N THR A 327 18.09 -9.02 -2.79
CA THR A 327 17.54 -7.70 -3.17
C THR A 327 17.15 -6.83 -1.99
N LYS A 328 16.61 -7.44 -0.92
CA LYS A 328 15.96 -6.76 0.21
C LYS A 328 14.73 -5.92 -0.22
N PHE A 329 14.06 -6.25 -1.33
CA PHE A 329 12.87 -5.49 -1.76
C PHE A 329 11.59 -5.81 -0.97
N SER A 330 11.60 -6.83 -0.10
CA SER A 330 10.36 -7.34 0.50
C SER A 330 9.56 -6.31 1.31
N PRO A 331 10.13 -5.44 2.17
CA PRO A 331 9.34 -4.44 2.89
C PRO A 331 8.76 -3.37 1.94
N PHE A 332 9.54 -2.95 0.93
CA PHE A 332 9.07 -2.00 -0.09
C PHE A 332 7.93 -2.57 -0.93
N LEU A 333 8.02 -3.84 -1.34
CA LEU A 333 6.94 -4.53 -2.06
C LEU A 333 5.71 -4.77 -1.17
N ALA A 334 5.91 -4.99 0.13
CA ALA A 334 4.82 -5.22 1.08
C ALA A 334 3.94 -3.99 1.22
N PHE A 335 4.53 -2.80 1.37
CA PHE A 335 3.82 -1.51 1.47
C PHE A 335 3.64 -0.78 0.14
N GLY A 336 4.10 -1.40 -0.96
CA GLY A 336 3.94 -0.89 -2.32
C GLY A 336 4.71 0.39 -2.61
N CYS A 337 5.81 0.65 -1.88
CA CYS A 337 6.80 1.68 -2.19
C CYS A 337 7.51 1.42 -3.52
N ILE A 338 7.52 0.17 -3.99
CA ILE A 338 7.94 -0.20 -5.33
C ILE A 338 6.97 -1.20 -5.96
N SER A 339 6.65 -0.99 -7.23
CA SER A 339 5.85 -1.96 -8.00
C SER A 339 6.73 -3.13 -8.46
N PRO A 340 6.17 -4.36 -8.56
CA PRO A 340 6.87 -5.47 -9.17
C PRO A 340 7.20 -5.20 -10.65
N ARG A 341 6.33 -4.47 -11.37
CA ARG A 341 6.61 -4.03 -12.75
C ARG A 341 7.86 -3.17 -12.83
N LYS A 342 8.04 -2.19 -11.94
CA LYS A 342 9.26 -1.36 -11.93
C LYS A 342 10.52 -2.19 -11.72
N ILE A 343 10.46 -3.22 -10.87
CA ILE A 343 11.58 -4.15 -10.65
C ILE A 343 11.90 -4.90 -11.95
N ILE A 344 10.91 -5.48 -12.62
CA ILE A 344 11.13 -6.29 -13.83
C ILE A 344 11.56 -5.44 -15.03
N HIS A 345 10.97 -4.26 -15.24
CA HIS A 345 11.47 -3.31 -16.24
C HIS A 345 12.94 -2.94 -15.98
N SER A 346 13.31 -2.67 -14.72
CA SER A 346 14.71 -2.36 -14.38
C SER A 346 15.63 -3.58 -14.47
N LEU A 347 15.11 -4.80 -14.32
CA LEU A 347 15.85 -6.03 -14.56
C LEU A 347 16.15 -6.19 -16.06
N TRP A 348 15.17 -5.92 -16.92
CA TRP A 348 15.39 -5.93 -18.37
C TRP A 348 16.39 -4.86 -18.81
N ASP A 349 16.33 -3.66 -18.24
CA ASP A 349 17.34 -2.61 -18.46
C ASP A 349 18.75 -3.08 -18.02
N HIS A 350 18.83 -3.77 -16.88
CA HIS A 350 20.09 -4.38 -16.43
C HIS A 350 20.60 -5.43 -17.42
N GLU A 351 19.74 -6.34 -17.87
CA GLU A 351 20.12 -7.41 -18.78
C GLU A 351 20.52 -6.88 -20.16
N ALA A 352 19.87 -5.82 -20.64
CA ALA A 352 20.27 -5.12 -21.86
C ALA A 352 21.68 -4.52 -21.75
N LYS A 353 22.05 -4.02 -20.55
CA LYS A 353 23.35 -3.38 -20.30
C LYS A 353 24.49 -4.38 -19.99
N PHE A 354 24.23 -5.41 -19.18
CA PHE A 354 25.26 -6.30 -18.64
C PHE A 354 25.14 -7.76 -19.13
N GLY A 355 24.12 -8.07 -19.94
CA GLY A 355 23.77 -9.42 -20.36
C GLY A 355 22.96 -10.18 -19.30
N SER A 356 22.02 -11.01 -19.75
CA SER A 356 21.23 -11.91 -18.89
C SER A 356 22.03 -13.13 -18.44
N ASN A 357 21.67 -13.69 -17.29
CA ASN A 357 22.21 -14.94 -16.79
C ASN A 357 21.19 -15.69 -15.90
N LYS A 358 21.59 -16.83 -15.32
CA LYS A 358 20.72 -17.63 -14.45
C LYS A 358 20.38 -16.92 -13.14
N ASP A 359 21.20 -15.97 -12.69
CA ASP A 359 21.02 -15.21 -11.46
C ASP A 359 20.02 -14.07 -11.64
N THR A 360 20.08 -13.33 -12.77
CA THR A 360 19.12 -12.28 -13.11
C THR A 360 17.72 -12.85 -13.32
N TYR A 361 17.59 -13.96 -14.06
CA TYR A 361 16.33 -14.70 -14.18
C TYR A 361 15.73 -15.09 -12.83
N TRP A 362 16.56 -15.44 -11.85
CA TRP A 362 16.06 -15.89 -10.55
C TRP A 362 15.36 -14.77 -9.77
N VAL A 363 15.61 -13.50 -10.09
CA VAL A 363 14.81 -12.39 -9.54
C VAL A 363 13.36 -12.47 -10.01
N LEU A 364 13.13 -12.67 -11.32
CA LEU A 364 11.79 -12.86 -11.87
C LEU A 364 11.11 -14.09 -11.26
N PHE A 365 11.84 -15.20 -11.14
CA PHE A 365 11.34 -16.43 -10.52
C PHE A 365 10.75 -16.18 -9.11
N GLU A 366 11.44 -15.41 -8.28
CA GLU A 366 11.02 -15.11 -6.90
C GLU A 366 9.89 -14.07 -6.85
N ILE A 367 9.83 -13.13 -7.80
CA ILE A 367 8.66 -12.26 -7.97
C ILE A 367 7.43 -13.08 -8.38
N LEU A 368 7.57 -14.10 -9.24
CA LEU A 368 6.47 -14.99 -9.61
C LEU A 368 5.99 -15.84 -8.42
N TRP A 369 6.85 -16.18 -7.45
CA TRP A 369 6.40 -16.79 -6.19
C TRP A 369 5.47 -15.87 -5.40
N ARG A 370 5.80 -14.58 -5.35
CA ARG A 370 4.93 -13.58 -4.71
C ARG A 370 3.57 -13.49 -5.42
N ASP A 371 3.56 -13.44 -6.75
CA ASP A 371 2.32 -13.44 -7.54
C ASP A 371 1.50 -14.72 -7.32
N TYR A 372 2.15 -15.88 -7.32
CA TYR A 372 1.51 -17.15 -7.02
C TYR A 372 0.75 -17.11 -5.68
N PHE A 373 1.39 -16.60 -4.62
CA PHE A 373 0.75 -16.49 -3.31
C PHE A 373 -0.40 -15.47 -3.27
N ILE A 374 -0.34 -14.40 -4.08
CA ILE A 374 -1.46 -13.46 -4.22
C ILE A 374 -2.66 -14.16 -4.89
N PHE A 375 -2.44 -14.82 -6.02
CA PHE A 375 -3.51 -15.46 -6.79
C PHE A 375 -4.10 -16.69 -6.09
N ILE A 376 -3.28 -17.50 -5.41
CA ILE A 376 -3.78 -18.64 -4.65
C ILE A 376 -4.59 -18.18 -3.43
N SER A 377 -4.17 -17.10 -2.76
CA SER A 377 -4.95 -16.49 -1.67
C SER A 377 -6.30 -16.00 -2.20
N GLN A 378 -6.31 -15.35 -3.37
CA GLN A 378 -7.54 -14.88 -4.01
C GLN A 378 -8.47 -16.06 -4.37
N LYS A 379 -7.94 -17.16 -4.92
CA LYS A 379 -8.69 -18.39 -5.21
C LYS A 379 -9.41 -18.91 -3.96
N PHE A 380 -8.71 -18.97 -2.83
CA PHE A 380 -9.30 -19.53 -1.61
C PHE A 380 -10.17 -18.55 -0.83
N VAL A 381 -9.88 -17.25 -0.81
CA VAL A 381 -10.75 -16.24 -0.16
C VAL A 381 -12.11 -16.15 -0.84
N VAL A 382 -12.16 -16.27 -2.18
CA VAL A 382 -13.43 -16.39 -2.92
C VAL A 382 -14.22 -17.60 -2.43
N ASN A 383 -13.56 -18.73 -2.15
CA ASN A 383 -14.20 -19.95 -1.67
C ASN A 383 -14.58 -19.90 -0.17
N PHE A 384 -13.80 -19.23 0.69
CA PHE A 384 -14.13 -19.07 2.11
C PHE A 384 -15.40 -18.27 2.35
N SER A 385 -15.74 -17.33 1.44
CA SER A 385 -17.01 -16.60 1.51
C SER A 385 -18.25 -17.51 1.39
N TRP A 386 -18.10 -18.71 0.83
CA TRP A 386 -19.16 -19.73 0.80
C TRP A 386 -19.29 -20.48 2.13
N ILE A 387 -18.18 -20.75 2.83
CA ILE A 387 -18.16 -21.54 4.07
C ILE A 387 -18.90 -20.82 5.21
N HIS A 388 -18.72 -19.50 5.36
CA HIS A 388 -19.50 -18.74 6.36
C HIS A 388 -20.96 -18.48 5.98
N ARG A 389 -21.33 -18.57 4.69
CA ARG A 389 -22.76 -18.56 4.31
C ARG A 389 -23.48 -19.83 4.73
N SER A 390 -22.78 -20.98 4.79
CA SER A 390 -23.38 -22.23 5.27
C SER A 390 -23.51 -22.33 6.78
N GLU A 391 -22.73 -21.57 7.55
CA GLU A 391 -22.82 -21.57 9.03
C GLU A 391 -23.98 -20.70 9.55
N ASN A 392 -24.33 -19.59 8.88
CA ASN A 392 -25.52 -18.78 9.23
C ASN A 392 -26.87 -19.45 8.85
N HIS A 393 -26.87 -20.71 8.42
CA HIS A 393 -28.08 -21.51 8.17
C HIS A 393 -28.14 -22.78 9.02
N ARG A 394 -27.32 -22.89 10.07
CA ARG A 394 -27.47 -23.93 11.07
C ARG A 394 -27.40 -23.36 12.49
N HIS A 395 -28.60 -23.24 13.06
CA HIS A 395 -28.99 -23.04 14.46
C HIS A 395 -29.13 -21.59 14.96
#